data_AF-A0A7J8LKQ4-F1
#
_entry.id   AF-A0A7J8LKQ4-F1
#
_cell.length_a   1.000
_cell.length_b   1.000
_cell.length_c   1.000
_cell.angle_alpha   90.00
_cell.angle_beta   90.00
_cell.angle_gamma   90.00
#
_symmetry.space_group_name_H-M   'P 1'
#
loop_
_entity.id
_entity.type
_entity.pdbx_description
1 polymer ?
#
loop_
_entity_poly.entity_id
_entity_poly.type
_entity_poly.pdbx_seq_one_letter_code
_entity_poly.pdbx_strand_id
1 'polypeptide(L)'
;MNIDTDRILEIACIITDGYLTKSLEGPDLVIHQSKECLDRMGEWCQNHHAASGLTKKVLQSTISEREAEKQVIEFVKRHVGTYTPHLAGNSVYMDFIFL
;
A
#
# COMPACT_ATOMS: atom_id res chain seq x y z
N MET A 1 16.13 -1.98 -1.03
CA MET A 1 15.09 -1.39 -0.18
C MET A 1 15.77 -0.42 0.77
N ASN A 2 15.40 0.85 0.70
CA ASN A 2 15.91 1.94 1.52
C ASN A 2 14.72 2.82 1.97
N ILE A 3 14.48 2.87 3.27
CA ILE A 3 13.32 3.57 3.88
C ILE A 3 13.39 5.08 3.62
N ASP A 4 14.60 5.64 3.48
CA ASP A 4 14.79 7.07 3.30
C ASP A 4 14.46 7.55 1.88
N THR A 5 14.45 6.64 0.90
CA THR A 5 14.36 7.01 -0.53
C THR A 5 13.25 6.30 -1.28
N ASP A 6 12.94 5.05 -0.92
CA ASP A 6 11.89 4.27 -1.56
C ASP A 6 10.52 4.76 -1.10
N ARG A 7 9.52 4.65 -1.97
CA ARG A 7 8.17 5.19 -1.74
C ARG A 7 7.12 4.12 -1.99
N ILE A 8 6.00 4.23 -1.28
CA ILE A 8 4.87 3.31 -1.45
C ILE A 8 4.21 3.58 -2.82
N LEU A 9 4.07 2.54 -3.63
CA LEU A 9 3.47 2.59 -4.97
C LEU A 9 2.02 2.12 -4.98
N GLU A 10 1.66 1.20 -4.08
CA GLU A 10 0.34 0.59 -3.99
C GLU A 10 0.10 0.19 -2.53
N ILE A 11 -1.14 0.32 -2.06
CA ILE A 11 -1.55 -0.14 -0.74
C ILE A 11 -2.95 -0.76 -0.81
N ALA A 12 -3.09 -1.95 -0.25
CA ALA A 12 -4.35 -2.63 -0.09
C ALA A 12 -4.57 -3.01 1.38
N CYS A 13 -5.79 -2.89 1.88
CA CYS A 13 -6.15 -3.30 3.24
C CYS A 13 -7.30 -4.31 3.21
N ILE A 14 -7.27 -5.27 4.14
CA ILE A 14 -8.33 -6.25 4.35
C ILE A 14 -8.49 -6.42 5.86
N ILE A 15 -9.72 -6.34 6.35
CA ILE A 15 -10.06 -6.60 7.75
C ILE A 15 -10.69 -7.98 7.85
N THR A 16 -10.25 -8.79 8.81
CA THR A 16 -10.80 -10.13 9.06
C THR A 16 -11.33 -10.25 10.48
N ASP A 17 -12.09 -11.32 10.72
CA ASP A 17 -12.56 -11.72 12.04
C ASP A 17 -11.50 -12.41 12.93
N GLY A 18 -10.25 -12.51 12.45
CA GLY A 18 -9.16 -13.22 13.13
C GLY A 18 -9.15 -14.74 12.93
N TYR A 19 -10.23 -15.32 12.41
CA TYR A 19 -10.31 -16.73 12.02
C TYR A 19 -10.18 -16.93 10.50
N LEU A 20 -10.08 -15.82 9.75
CA LEU A 20 -10.02 -15.79 8.29
C LEU A 20 -11.28 -16.41 7.64
N THR A 21 -12.42 -16.39 8.35
CA THR A 21 -13.70 -16.90 7.80
C THR A 21 -14.56 -15.82 7.19
N LYS A 22 -14.39 -14.57 7.65
CA LYS A 22 -15.04 -13.38 7.10
C LYS A 22 -13.99 -12.31 6.85
N SER A 23 -14.17 -11.57 5.76
CA SER A 23 -13.32 -10.43 5.41
C SER A 23 -14.13 -9.26 4.86
N LEU A 24 -13.58 -8.07 5.08
CA LEU A 24 -13.98 -6.84 4.42
C LEU A 24 -12.77 -6.35 3.63
N GLU A 25 -12.93 -6.16 2.33
CA GLU A 25 -11.87 -5.72 1.44
C GLU A 25 -11.87 -4.19 1.33
N GLY A 26 -10.67 -3.62 1.29
CA GLY A 26 -10.44 -2.25 0.87
C GLY A 26 -9.62 -1.42 1.85
N PRO A 27 -9.25 -0.19 1.45
CA PRO A 27 -9.18 0.24 0.05
C PRO A 27 -8.05 -0.51 -0.68
N ASP A 28 -8.08 -0.51 -2.02
CA ASP A 28 -6.99 -0.99 -2.92
C ASP A 28 -6.60 0.18 -3.83
N LEU A 29 -5.44 0.78 -3.54
CA LEU A 29 -5.07 2.10 -4.04
C LEU A 29 -3.68 2.06 -4.67
N VAL A 30 -3.59 2.53 -5.91
CA VAL A 30 -2.31 2.87 -6.53
C VAL A 30 -1.97 4.32 -6.20
N ILE A 31 -0.79 4.55 -5.65
CA ILE A 31 -0.32 5.85 -5.18
C ILE A 31 0.53 6.49 -6.26
N HIS A 32 0.28 7.77 -6.54
CA HIS A 32 1.06 8.54 -7.51
C HIS A 32 2.49 8.75 -7.02
N GLN A 33 3.45 8.50 -7.91
CA GLN A 33 4.84 8.91 -7.76
C GLN A 33 5.34 9.49 -9.09
N SER A 34 6.28 10.43 -8.97
CA SER A 34 6.93 11.06 -10.14
C SER A 34 7.71 10.04 -10.98
N LYS A 35 7.90 10.34 -12.28
CA LYS A 35 8.71 9.52 -13.17
C LYS A 35 10.14 9.40 -12.67
N GLU A 36 10.70 10.49 -12.13
CA GLU A 36 12.04 10.53 -11.54
C GLU A 36 12.17 9.60 -10.33
N CYS A 37 11.10 9.41 -9.55
CA CYS A 37 11.09 8.42 -8.48
C CYS A 37 11.18 6.99 -9.04
N LEU A 38 10.40 6.69 -10.07
CA LEU A 38 10.35 5.36 -10.67
C LEU A 38 11.63 5.01 -11.42
N ASP A 39 12.22 5.97 -12.13
CA ASP A 39 13.49 5.79 -12.86
C ASP A 39 14.68 5.53 -11.92
N ARG A 40 14.59 5.93 -10.64
CA ARG A 40 15.61 5.68 -9.61
C ARG A 40 15.52 4.30 -8.96
N MET A 41 14.46 3.54 -9.23
CA MET A 41 14.33 2.18 -8.71
C MET A 41 15.43 1.27 -9.27
N GLY A 42 15.83 0.25 -8.51
CA GLY A 42 16.74 -0.79 -9.03
C GLY A 42 16.12 -1.58 -10.19
N GLU A 43 16.97 -2.22 -11.00
CA GLU A 43 16.57 -2.95 -12.21
C GLU A 43 15.44 -3.97 -11.96
N TRP A 44 15.54 -4.73 -10.86
CA TRP A 44 14.51 -5.71 -10.50
C TRP A 44 13.14 -5.06 -10.30
N CYS A 45 13.05 -3.95 -9.56
CA CYS A 45 11.79 -3.24 -9.31
C CYS A 45 11.22 -2.64 -10.59
N GLN A 46 12.07 -2.06 -11.45
CA GLN A 46 11.63 -1.52 -12.74
C GLN A 46 11.00 -2.60 -13.61
N ASN A 47 11.68 -3.74 -13.76
CA ASN A 47 11.19 -4.88 -14.55
C ASN A 47 9.92 -5.49 -13.95
N HIS A 48 9.91 -5.70 -12.63
CA HIS A 48 8.78 -6.32 -11.94
C HIS A 48 7.51 -5.46 -12.02
N HIS A 49 7.61 -4.16 -11.72
CA HIS A 49 6.47 -3.24 -11.76
C HIS A 49 6.04 -2.87 -13.18
N ALA A 50 6.95 -2.92 -14.16
CA ALA A 50 6.57 -2.80 -15.57
C ALA A 50 5.77 -4.01 -16.05
N ALA A 51 6.21 -5.23 -15.69
CA ALA A 51 5.55 -6.47 -16.08
C ALA A 51 4.14 -6.60 -15.45
N SER A 52 3.93 -6.13 -14.22
CA SER A 52 2.62 -6.08 -13.59
C SER A 52 1.73 -4.93 -14.08
N GLY A 53 2.29 -3.98 -14.83
CA GLY A 53 1.63 -2.75 -15.26
C GLY A 53 1.53 -1.67 -14.17
N LEU A 54 2.06 -1.92 -12.97
CA LEU A 54 2.00 -0.99 -11.84
C LEU A 54 2.70 0.34 -12.17
N THR A 55 3.86 0.33 -12.84
CA THR A 55 4.57 1.55 -13.23
C THR A 55 3.67 2.53 -14.00
N LYS A 56 2.86 2.00 -14.92
CA LYS A 56 1.91 2.81 -15.71
C LYS A 56 0.78 3.34 -14.82
N LYS A 57 0.22 2.50 -13.96
CA LYS A 57 -0.86 2.90 -13.04
C LYS A 57 -0.39 3.98 -12.06
N VAL A 58 0.83 3.88 -11.54
CA VAL A 58 1.43 4.88 -10.63
C VAL A 58 1.53 6.24 -11.32
N LEU A 59 2.07 6.29 -12.54
CA LEU A 59 2.19 7.54 -13.31
C LEU A 59 0.83 8.17 -13.63
N GLN A 60 -0.21 7.35 -13.78
CA GLN A 60 -1.57 7.79 -14.08
C GLN A 60 -2.41 8.09 -12.83
N SER A 61 -1.98 7.62 -11.67
CA SER A 61 -2.69 7.83 -10.41
C SER A 61 -2.70 9.31 -10.05
N THR A 62 -3.78 9.73 -9.39
CA THR A 62 -3.95 11.07 -8.82
C THR A 62 -3.98 11.02 -7.29
N ILE A 63 -3.85 9.84 -6.69
CA ILE A 63 -3.90 9.63 -5.25
C ILE A 63 -2.51 9.89 -4.67
N SER A 64 -2.41 10.92 -3.81
CA SER A 64 -1.18 11.14 -3.01
C SER A 64 -1.09 10.15 -1.85
N GLU A 65 0.10 9.93 -1.32
CA GLU A 65 0.30 9.11 -0.10
C GLU A 65 -0.61 9.54 1.06
N ARG A 66 -0.73 10.85 1.31
CA ARG A 66 -1.60 11.39 2.36
C ARG A 66 -3.08 11.06 2.14
N GLU A 67 -3.52 11.05 0.88
CA GLU A 67 -4.90 10.70 0.55
C GLU A 67 -5.13 9.19 0.72
N ALA A 68 -4.17 8.36 0.33
CA ALA A 68 -4.21 6.91 0.56
C ALA A 68 -4.23 6.58 2.06
N GLU A 69 -3.34 7.20 2.85
CA GLU A 69 -3.30 7.08 4.31
C GLU A 69 -4.68 7.40 4.91
N LYS A 70 -5.27 8.55 4.54
CA LYS A 70 -6.58 8.96 5.03
C LYS A 70 -7.65 7.91 4.71
N GLN A 71 -7.70 7.41 3.48
CA GLN A 71 -8.69 6.41 3.07
C GLN A 71 -8.53 5.09 3.83
N VAL A 72 -7.30 4.63 4.05
CA VAL A 72 -7.01 3.42 4.85
C VAL A 72 -7.44 3.63 6.31
N ILE A 73 -7.08 4.77 6.91
CA ILE A 73 -7.47 5.09 8.29
C ILE A 73 -9.00 5.16 8.43
N GLU A 74 -9.70 5.79 7.49
CA GLU A 74 -11.16 5.86 7.49
C GLU A 74 -11.81 4.49 7.36
N PHE A 75 -11.27 3.63 6.49
CA PHE A 75 -11.72 2.26 6.33
C PHE A 75 -11.55 1.45 7.62
N VAL A 76 -10.37 1.52 8.25
CA VAL A 76 -10.08 0.81 9.50
C VAL A 76 -10.98 1.31 10.63
N LYS A 77 -11.09 2.64 10.82
CA LYS A 77 -11.93 3.23 11.88
C LYS A 77 -13.41 2.85 11.72
N ARG A 78 -13.93 2.82 10.49
CA ARG A 78 -15.33 2.49 10.23
C ARG A 78 -15.68 1.06 10.64
N HIS A 79 -14.77 0.12 10.45
CA HIS A 79 -15.08 -1.31 10.61
C HIS A 79 -14.54 -1.94 11.90
N VAL A 80 -13.45 -1.41 12.45
CA VAL A 80 -12.86 -1.93 13.70
C VAL A 80 -13.44 -1.24 14.95
N GLY A 81 -13.96 -0.01 14.79
CA GLY A 81 -14.53 0.75 15.91
C GLY A 81 -13.48 1.13 16.95
N THR A 82 -13.70 0.76 18.21
CA THR A 82 -12.79 1.08 19.34
C THR A 82 -11.76 0.00 19.63
N TYR A 83 -11.81 -1.13 18.92
CA TYR A 83 -10.84 -2.21 19.08
C TYR A 83 -9.49 -1.81 18.47
N THR A 84 -8.38 -2.29 19.05
CA THR A 84 -7.04 -2.12 18.46
C THR A 84 -6.72 -3.38 17.66
N PRO A 85 -6.74 -3.33 16.31
CA PRO A 85 -6.46 -4.50 15.50
C PRO A 85 -4.96 -4.82 15.50
N HIS A 86 -4.62 -6.08 15.22
CA HIS A 86 -3.24 -6.47 14.93
C HIS A 86 -2.97 -6.28 13.44
N LEU A 87 -1.81 -5.72 13.09
CA LEU A 87 -1.34 -5.70 11.72
C LEU A 87 -0.87 -7.11 11.34
N ALA A 88 -1.40 -7.66 10.24
CA ALA A 88 -1.15 -9.02 9.80
C ALA A 88 -0.83 -9.05 8.30
N GLY A 89 0.12 -9.90 7.90
CA GLY A 89 0.58 -10.02 6.53
C GLY A 89 1.83 -10.89 6.45
N ASN A 90 2.22 -11.30 5.23
CA ASN A 90 3.45 -12.04 5.04
C ASN A 90 4.65 -11.09 5.11
N SER A 91 5.60 -11.36 6.01
CA SER A 91 6.74 -10.47 6.26
C SER A 91 6.34 -9.02 6.60
N VAL A 92 5.19 -8.85 7.27
CA VAL A 92 4.52 -7.55 7.50
C VAL A 92 5.36 -6.49 8.21
N TYR A 93 6.45 -6.89 8.86
CA TYR A 93 7.40 -5.94 9.43
C TYR A 93 8.04 -5.06 8.36
N MET A 94 8.21 -5.56 7.12
CA MET A 94 8.73 -4.77 6.00
C MET A 94 7.72 -3.74 5.51
N ASP A 95 6.42 -4.02 5.59
CA ASP A 95 5.38 -3.03 5.35
C ASP A 95 5.37 -2.00 6.50
N PHE A 96 5.45 -2.49 7.75
CA PHE A 96 5.37 -1.65 8.95
C PHE A 96 6.46 -0.58 9.05
N ILE A 97 7.67 -0.83 8.55
CA ILE A 97 8.75 0.18 8.55
C ILE A 97 8.49 1.37 7.60
N PHE A 98 7.54 1.26 6.67
CA PHE A 98 7.13 2.35 5.77
C PHE A 98 5.84 3.07 6.23
N LEU A 99 5.13 2.52 7.22
CA LEU A 99 3.90 3.09 7.78
C LEU A 99 4.20 4.01 8.95
#